data_AF-A0A661KFN5-F1
#
_entry.id   AF-A0A661KFN5-F1
#
_cell.length_a   1.000
_cell.length_b   1.000
_cell.length_c   1.000
_cell.angle_alpha   90.00
_cell.angle_beta   90.00
_cell.angle_gamma   90.00
#
_symmetry.space_group_name_H-M   'P 1'
#
loop_
_entity.id
_entity.type
_entity.pdbx_description
1 polymer ?
#
loop_
_entity_poly.entity_id
_entity_poly.type
_entity_poly.pdbx_seq_one_letter_code
_entity_poly.pdbx_strand_id
1 'polypeptide(L)'
;MLLNHTDGRNTMNLTKNNTGSILVIVIFILLILTMIGIFATNTSTLEIMISGNDLASKTNFYRAESTAYVGMSEIDAFTTKPNPANYSWLHPKNSPADPRDSNTWTDANSQKVSSLGDSRYVVNDEGKYIPKGSSLVIKPAYGSGQINVYRISGRSDQKNGESIVTIGFKKKY
;
A
#
# COMPACT_ATOMS: atom_id res chain seq x y z
N MET A 1 106.93 6.22 20.82
CA MET A 1 106.87 5.72 19.43
C MET A 1 105.74 4.70 19.35
N LEU A 2 104.59 5.13 18.79
CA LEU A 2 103.66 4.39 17.90
C LEU A 2 103.04 3.07 18.44
N LEU A 3 101.73 2.80 18.49
CA LEU A 3 100.59 3.18 17.62
C LEU A 3 99.23 2.90 18.32
N ASN A 4 98.22 3.70 17.94
CA ASN A 4 96.77 3.48 18.10
C ASN A 4 96.30 2.07 17.69
N HIS A 5 95.24 1.54 18.32
CA HIS A 5 94.09 1.02 17.58
C HIS A 5 92.83 0.94 18.47
N THR A 6 91.88 1.83 18.21
CA THR A 6 90.48 1.76 18.64
C THR A 6 89.82 0.49 18.09
N ASP A 7 89.09 -0.28 18.90
CA ASP A 7 88.08 -1.19 18.35
C ASP A 7 86.77 -1.07 19.13
N GLY A 8 85.97 -0.09 18.71
CA GLY A 8 84.55 -0.07 19.00
C GLY A 8 83.86 -1.04 18.06
N ARG A 9 83.10 -1.99 18.60
CA ARG A 9 82.16 -2.81 17.80
C ARG A 9 80.79 -2.83 18.44
N ASN A 10 80.04 -1.79 18.08
CA ASN A 10 78.67 -1.82 17.59
C ASN A 10 77.73 -2.80 18.30
N THR A 11 76.94 -2.27 19.23
CA THR A 11 75.61 -2.82 19.53
C THR A 11 74.84 -2.93 18.22
N MET A 12 74.57 -4.16 17.77
CA MET A 12 73.72 -4.42 16.61
C MET A 12 72.30 -3.96 16.93
N ASN A 13 72.04 -2.68 16.71
CA ASN A 13 70.69 -2.13 16.68
C ASN A 13 70.00 -2.67 15.43
N LEU A 14 69.31 -3.80 15.58
CA LEU A 14 68.33 -4.32 14.63
C LEU A 14 67.05 -3.46 14.70
N THR A 15 67.14 -2.16 14.45
CA THR A 15 65.94 -1.35 14.24
C THR A 15 65.50 -1.53 12.79
N LYS A 16 64.76 -2.62 12.55
CA LYS A 16 64.01 -2.84 11.31
C LYS A 16 62.99 -1.70 11.16
N ASN A 17 63.28 -0.75 10.28
CA ASN A 17 62.41 0.38 9.97
C ASN A 17 61.18 -0.10 9.17
N ASN A 18 60.18 -0.67 9.86
CA ASN A 18 58.91 -1.13 9.29
C ASN A 18 57.81 -0.05 9.31
N THR A 19 58.16 1.20 9.61
CA THR A 19 57.22 2.30 9.84
C THR A 19 56.33 2.60 8.63
N GLY A 20 56.80 2.33 7.41
CA GLY A 20 56.00 2.51 6.18
C GLY A 20 54.94 1.43 5.93
N SER A 21 55.14 0.20 6.43
CA SER A 21 54.21 -0.92 6.20
C SER A 21 52.90 -0.77 6.98
N ILE A 22 52.97 -0.22 8.20
CA ILE A 22 51.79 0.09 9.01
C ILE A 22 50.84 1.06 8.29
N LEU A 23 51.37 2.07 7.61
CA LEU A 23 50.54 3.06 6.89
C LEU A 23 49.71 2.39 5.78
N VAL A 24 50.32 1.49 5.03
CA VAL A 24 49.65 0.74 3.95
C VAL A 24 48.53 -0.13 4.52
N ILE A 25 48.80 -0.85 5.61
CA ILE A 25 47.80 -1.69 6.28
C ILE A 25 46.61 -0.86 6.77
N VAL A 26 46.87 0.31 7.38
CA VAL A 26 45.81 1.22 7.85
C VAL A 26 44.95 1.70 6.69
N ILE A 27 45.55 2.08 5.55
CA ILE A 27 44.80 2.50 4.36
C ILE A 27 43.94 1.35 3.81
N PHE A 28 44.46 0.13 3.78
CA PHE A 28 43.66 -1.04 3.35
C PHE A 28 42.49 -1.32 4.28
N ILE A 29 42.68 -1.23 5.59
CA ILE A 29 41.59 -1.40 6.57
C ILE A 29 40.54 -0.29 6.39
N LEU A 30 40.98 0.96 6.22
CA LEU A 30 40.08 2.09 5.95
C LEU A 30 39.32 1.92 4.63
N LEU A 31 39.97 1.42 3.58
CA LEU A 31 39.35 1.15 2.28
C LEU A 31 38.24 0.10 2.44
N ILE A 32 38.54 -1.02 3.12
CA ILE A 32 37.56 -2.09 3.37
C ILE A 32 36.39 -1.54 4.20
N LEU A 33 36.68 -0.78 5.26
CA LEU A 33 35.65 -0.16 6.09
C LEU A 33 34.78 0.82 5.28
N THR A 34 35.38 1.59 4.37
CA THR A 34 34.65 2.52 3.50
C THR A 34 33.74 1.76 2.54
N MET A 35 34.21 0.66 1.94
CA MET A 35 33.37 -0.19 1.09
C MET A 35 32.20 -0.78 1.88
N ILE A 36 32.44 -1.31 3.09
CA ILE A 36 31.38 -1.82 3.96
C ILE A 36 30.37 -0.71 4.29
N GLY A 37 30.84 0.49 4.60
CA GLY A 37 29.98 1.65 4.87
C GLY A 37 29.09 2.03 3.68
N ILE A 38 29.64 1.99 2.46
CA ILE A 38 28.87 2.21 1.22
C ILE A 38 27.82 1.12 1.02
N PHE A 39 28.18 -0.15 1.18
CA PHE A 39 27.22 -1.25 1.05
C PHE A 39 26.09 -1.18 2.09
N ALA A 40 26.43 -0.85 3.34
CA ALA A 40 25.44 -0.65 4.40
C ALA A 40 24.48 0.50 4.03
N THR A 41 25.01 1.66 3.60
CA THR A 41 24.20 2.82 3.21
C THR A 41 23.29 2.54 2.01
N ASN A 42 23.81 1.83 1.01
CA ASN A 42 23.03 1.42 -0.16
C ASN A 42 21.89 0.47 0.23
N THR A 43 22.16 -0.50 1.11
CA THR A 43 21.14 -1.44 1.60
C THR A 43 20.04 -0.69 2.35
N SER A 44 20.39 0.20 3.30
CA SER A 44 19.42 1.01 4.03
C SER A 44 18.57 1.88 3.10
N THR A 45 19.18 2.46 2.05
CA THR A 45 18.44 3.28 1.07
C THR A 45 17.42 2.44 0.31
N LEU A 46 17.78 1.24 -0.11
CA LEU A 46 16.85 0.31 -0.77
C LEU A 46 15.71 -0.11 0.16
N GLU A 47 16.01 -0.43 1.42
CA GLU A 47 14.99 -0.78 2.41
C GLU A 47 13.99 0.36 2.66
N ILE A 48 14.45 1.61 2.69
CA ILE A 48 13.58 2.79 2.80
C ILE A 48 12.67 2.89 1.58
N MET A 49 13.19 2.67 0.36
CA MET A 49 12.38 2.71 -0.86
C MET A 49 11.31 1.60 -0.86
N ILE A 50 11.69 0.38 -0.48
CA ILE A 50 10.77 -0.77 -0.36
C ILE A 50 9.69 -0.47 0.68
N SER A 51 10.10 0.01 1.86
CA SER A 51 9.19 0.35 2.96
C SER A 51 8.23 1.48 2.58
N GLY A 52 8.71 2.47 1.81
CA GLY A 52 7.87 3.55 1.30
C GLY A 52 6.78 3.04 0.35
N ASN A 53 7.12 2.10 -0.53
CA ASN A 53 6.16 1.47 -1.42
C ASN A 53 5.14 0.59 -0.67
N ASP A 54 5.59 -0.22 0.29
CA ASP A 54 4.72 -1.04 1.14
C ASP A 54 3.75 -0.17 1.96
N LEU A 55 4.24 0.93 2.54
CA LEU A 55 3.40 1.89 3.26
C LEU A 55 2.36 2.53 2.35
N ALA A 56 2.72 2.93 1.13
CA ALA A 56 1.78 3.50 0.16
C ALA A 56 0.67 2.50 -0.20
N SER A 57 1.04 1.24 -0.50
CA SER A 57 0.08 0.18 -0.81
C SER A 57 -0.90 -0.09 0.34
N LYS A 58 -0.39 -0.24 1.57
CA LYS A 58 -1.22 -0.43 2.77
C LYS A 58 -2.14 0.76 3.03
N THR A 59 -1.63 1.98 2.91
CA THR A 59 -2.43 3.20 3.11
C THR A 59 -3.59 3.26 2.10
N ASN A 60 -3.33 2.95 0.84
CA ASN A 60 -4.36 2.92 -0.20
C ASN A 60 -5.39 1.82 0.06
N PHE A 61 -4.95 0.64 0.51
CA PHE A 61 -5.86 -0.44 0.89
C PHE A 61 -6.81 0.00 2.03
N TYR A 62 -6.28 0.55 3.12
CA TYR A 62 -7.10 1.02 4.25
C TYR A 62 -8.06 2.15 3.86
N ARG A 63 -7.63 3.05 2.97
CA ARG A 63 -8.50 4.10 2.43
C ARG A 63 -9.61 3.51 1.57
N ALA A 64 -9.27 2.62 0.64
CA ALA A 64 -10.25 1.96 -0.23
C ALA A 64 -11.30 1.18 0.59
N GLU A 65 -10.86 0.44 1.61
CA GLU A 65 -11.75 -0.26 2.54
C GLU A 65 -12.65 0.72 3.31
N SER A 66 -12.07 1.76 3.91
CA SER A 66 -12.82 2.78 4.64
C SER A 66 -13.87 3.45 3.75
N THR A 67 -13.51 3.77 2.50
CA THR A 67 -14.42 4.36 1.52
C THR A 67 -15.52 3.38 1.11
N ALA A 68 -15.24 2.08 1.01
CA ALA A 68 -16.28 1.07 0.81
C ALA A 68 -17.26 1.01 2.01
N TYR A 69 -16.77 1.13 3.25
CA TYR A 69 -17.63 1.22 4.44
C TYR A 69 -18.47 2.49 4.46
N VAL A 70 -17.95 3.63 3.98
CA VAL A 70 -18.77 4.84 3.78
C VAL A 70 -19.91 4.55 2.81
N GLY A 71 -19.64 3.97 1.64
CA GLY A 71 -20.70 3.57 0.70
C GLY A 71 -21.71 2.58 1.28
N MET A 72 -21.28 1.69 2.18
CA MET A 72 -22.17 0.81 2.93
C MET A 72 -23.08 1.60 3.88
N SER A 73 -22.51 2.55 4.63
CA SER A 73 -23.27 3.39 5.57
C SER A 73 -24.32 4.24 4.86
N GLU A 74 -24.03 4.70 3.64
CA GLU A 74 -24.97 5.45 2.80
C GLU A 74 -26.18 4.57 2.41
N ILE A 75 -25.94 3.32 1.99
CA ILE A 75 -27.03 2.36 1.76
C ILE A 75 -27.78 2.05 3.06
N ASP A 76 -27.07 1.97 4.19
CA ASP A 76 -27.65 1.67 5.49
C ASP A 76 -28.51 2.83 6.06
N ALA A 77 -28.27 4.06 5.63
CA ALA A 77 -29.09 5.21 6.02
C ALA A 77 -30.51 5.21 5.42
N PHE A 78 -30.72 4.54 4.27
CA PHE A 78 -32.02 4.54 3.61
C PHE A 78 -33.06 3.66 4.31
N THR A 79 -34.24 4.19 4.62
CA THR A 79 -35.36 3.41 5.18
C THR A 79 -36.14 2.63 4.12
N THR A 80 -36.12 3.10 2.87
CA THR A 80 -36.74 2.44 1.71
C THR A 80 -35.68 2.17 0.64
N LYS A 81 -35.94 1.23 -0.27
CA LYS A 81 -34.98 0.90 -1.32
C LYS A 81 -34.68 2.14 -2.18
N PRO A 82 -33.41 2.61 -2.27
CA PRO A 82 -33.05 3.75 -3.09
C PRO A 82 -33.19 3.42 -4.58
N ASN A 83 -33.60 4.40 -5.38
CA ASN A 83 -33.63 4.30 -6.83
C ASN A 83 -32.24 4.64 -7.41
N PRO A 84 -31.55 3.71 -8.10
CA PRO A 84 -30.25 3.96 -8.72
C PRO A 84 -30.21 5.19 -9.64
N ALA A 85 -31.32 5.53 -10.31
CA ALA A 85 -31.37 6.68 -11.22
C ALA A 85 -31.13 8.05 -10.53
N ASN A 86 -31.25 8.11 -9.20
CA ASN A 86 -31.09 9.36 -8.44
C ASN A 86 -29.66 9.60 -7.95
N TYR A 87 -28.76 8.62 -8.06
CA TYR A 87 -27.45 8.65 -7.45
C TYR A 87 -26.39 8.18 -8.45
N SER A 88 -25.43 9.06 -8.79
CA SER A 88 -24.31 8.73 -9.69
C SER A 88 -23.47 7.55 -9.22
N TRP A 89 -23.41 7.34 -7.92
CA TRP A 89 -22.63 6.28 -7.27
C TRP A 89 -23.38 4.95 -7.14
N LEU A 90 -24.69 4.90 -7.40
CA LEU A 90 -25.52 3.69 -7.28
C LEU A 90 -25.94 3.20 -8.66
N HIS A 91 -25.47 2.01 -9.02
CA HIS A 91 -25.69 1.42 -10.33
C HIS A 91 -26.70 0.27 -10.27
N PRO A 92 -27.65 0.21 -11.21
CA PRO A 92 -28.64 -0.85 -11.25
C PRO A 92 -28.01 -2.18 -11.71
N LYS A 93 -28.62 -3.29 -11.32
CA LYS A 93 -28.20 -4.65 -11.70
C LYS A 93 -27.92 -4.84 -13.20
N ASN A 94 -28.72 -4.21 -14.05
CA ASN A 94 -28.67 -4.40 -15.50
C ASN A 94 -27.56 -3.58 -16.17
N SER A 95 -26.99 -2.60 -15.47
CA SER A 95 -25.87 -1.77 -15.93
C SER A 95 -24.91 -1.56 -14.77
N PRO A 96 -24.26 -2.62 -14.26
CA PRO A 96 -23.37 -2.50 -13.13
C PRO A 96 -22.09 -1.75 -13.53
N ALA A 97 -21.60 -0.90 -12.64
CA ALA A 97 -20.27 -0.33 -12.77
C ALA A 97 -19.20 -1.41 -12.55
N ASP A 98 -18.23 -1.46 -13.47
CA ASP A 98 -17.04 -2.29 -13.31
C ASP A 98 -15.99 -1.50 -12.51
N PRO A 99 -15.62 -1.94 -11.29
CA PRO A 99 -14.61 -1.26 -10.50
C PRO A 99 -13.21 -1.30 -11.14
N ARG A 100 -12.96 -2.11 -12.18
CA ARG A 100 -11.70 -2.11 -12.95
C ARG A 100 -11.70 -1.13 -14.12
N ASP A 101 -12.84 -0.58 -14.50
CA ASP A 101 -12.93 0.42 -15.56
C ASP A 101 -12.63 1.82 -14.99
N SER A 102 -11.72 2.56 -15.62
CA SER A 102 -11.41 3.94 -15.27
C SER A 102 -12.63 4.86 -15.36
N ASN A 103 -13.59 4.58 -16.25
CA ASN A 103 -14.79 5.40 -16.43
C ASN A 103 -15.73 5.35 -15.21
N THR A 104 -15.62 4.30 -14.39
CA THR A 104 -16.36 4.17 -13.13
C THR A 104 -15.95 5.26 -12.14
N TRP A 105 -14.68 5.62 -12.11
CA TRP A 105 -14.08 6.45 -11.06
C TRP A 105 -14.10 7.95 -11.39
N THR A 106 -15.26 8.41 -11.87
CA THR A 106 -15.51 9.80 -12.26
C THR A 106 -16.62 10.40 -11.39
N ASP A 107 -16.79 11.73 -11.41
CA ASP A 107 -17.88 12.40 -10.67
C ASP A 107 -19.28 12.00 -11.18
N ALA A 108 -19.36 11.49 -12.42
CA ALA A 108 -20.61 11.03 -13.03
C ALA A 108 -21.02 9.62 -12.60
N ASN A 109 -20.07 8.77 -12.18
CA ASN A 109 -20.29 7.34 -11.96
C ASN A 109 -19.88 6.83 -10.56
N SER A 110 -19.32 7.69 -9.72
CA SER A 110 -18.87 7.35 -8.36
C SER A 110 -18.96 8.55 -7.43
N GLN A 111 -18.93 8.29 -6.13
CA GLN A 111 -18.89 9.36 -5.12
C GLN A 111 -17.50 9.49 -4.52
N LYS A 112 -17.03 10.73 -4.41
CA LYS A 112 -15.73 11.07 -3.81
C LYS A 112 -15.87 11.30 -2.31
N VAL A 113 -14.90 10.82 -1.54
CA VAL A 113 -14.80 11.01 -0.09
C VAL A 113 -13.51 11.76 0.23
N SER A 114 -13.60 13.10 0.28
CA SER A 114 -12.43 13.98 0.41
C SER A 114 -11.63 13.75 1.71
N SER A 115 -12.29 13.36 2.80
CA SER A 115 -11.63 13.04 4.08
C SER A 115 -10.72 11.81 4.01
N LEU A 116 -10.83 11.00 2.96
CA LEU A 116 -10.03 9.80 2.72
C LEU A 116 -9.07 9.99 1.54
N GLY A 117 -8.61 11.23 1.32
CA GLY A 117 -7.68 11.56 0.24
C GLY A 117 -8.31 11.35 -1.14
N ASP A 118 -9.50 11.90 -1.34
CA ASP A 118 -10.26 11.83 -2.60
C ASP A 118 -10.54 10.40 -3.12
N SER A 119 -10.48 9.42 -2.21
CA SER A 119 -10.89 8.04 -2.48
C SER A 119 -12.37 8.00 -2.86
N ARG A 120 -12.76 7.06 -3.70
CA ARG A 120 -14.11 7.03 -4.31
C ARG A 120 -14.81 5.71 -4.03
N TYR A 121 -16.13 5.73 -3.88
CA TYR A 121 -16.94 4.52 -3.81
C TYR A 121 -17.98 4.45 -4.93
N VAL A 122 -18.35 3.22 -5.26
CA VAL A 122 -19.44 2.88 -6.16
C VAL A 122 -20.21 1.69 -5.59
N VAL A 123 -21.52 1.67 -5.78
CA VAL A 123 -22.40 0.62 -5.28
C VAL A 123 -23.16 0.02 -6.46
N ASN A 124 -23.11 -1.30 -6.60
CA ASN A 124 -23.92 -2.04 -7.55
C ASN A 124 -25.08 -2.71 -6.81
N ASP A 125 -26.32 -2.50 -7.26
CA ASP A 125 -27.48 -3.29 -6.83
C ASP A 125 -27.45 -4.66 -7.52
N GLU A 126 -27.26 -5.74 -6.76
CA GLU A 126 -27.26 -7.11 -7.28
C GLU A 126 -28.69 -7.71 -7.35
N GLY A 127 -29.67 -6.94 -6.90
CA GLY A 127 -31.08 -7.28 -6.82
C GLY A 127 -31.46 -8.02 -5.54
N LYS A 128 -32.63 -8.66 -5.59
CA LYS A 128 -33.20 -9.40 -4.47
C LYS A 128 -32.41 -10.68 -4.20
N TYR A 129 -32.12 -10.94 -2.93
CA TYR A 129 -31.64 -12.24 -2.47
C TYR A 129 -32.77 -13.28 -2.54
N ILE A 130 -32.55 -14.37 -3.27
CA ILE A 130 -33.45 -15.53 -3.33
C ILE A 130 -32.68 -16.75 -2.80
N PRO A 131 -33.00 -17.28 -1.61
CA PRO A 131 -32.33 -18.47 -1.08
C PRO A 131 -32.59 -19.70 -1.97
N LYS A 132 -31.57 -20.56 -2.14
CA LYS A 132 -31.74 -21.84 -2.86
C LYS A 132 -32.84 -22.69 -2.22
N GLY A 133 -33.76 -23.23 -3.03
CA GLY A 133 -34.93 -23.98 -2.56
C GLY A 133 -36.15 -23.13 -2.19
N SER A 134 -36.07 -21.79 -2.32
CA SER A 134 -37.23 -20.91 -2.15
C SER A 134 -38.09 -20.89 -3.41
N SER A 135 -39.40 -21.08 -3.26
CA SER A 135 -40.35 -20.94 -4.36
C SER A 135 -40.36 -19.49 -4.89
N LEU A 136 -40.35 -19.34 -6.21
CA LEU A 136 -40.28 -18.04 -6.93
C LEU A 136 -41.52 -17.14 -6.71
N VAL A 137 -42.48 -17.55 -5.88
CA VAL A 137 -43.88 -17.09 -5.91
C VAL A 137 -44.17 -15.90 -4.99
N ILE A 138 -43.23 -15.41 -4.20
CA ILE A 138 -43.47 -14.20 -3.40
C ILE A 138 -43.00 -12.97 -4.19
N LYS A 139 -43.92 -12.43 -5.00
CA LYS A 139 -43.95 -11.01 -5.41
C LYS A 139 -44.75 -10.24 -4.36
N PRO A 140 -44.14 -9.76 -3.26
CA PRO A 140 -44.79 -8.72 -2.48
C PRO A 140 -44.86 -7.48 -3.38
N ALA A 141 -46.06 -6.93 -3.52
CA ALA A 141 -46.24 -5.59 -4.03
C ALA A 141 -45.42 -4.66 -3.14
N TYR A 142 -44.43 -3.99 -3.74
CA TYR A 142 -43.63 -2.91 -3.14
C TYR A 142 -43.20 -3.11 -1.68
N GLY A 143 -42.00 -3.67 -1.50
CA GLY A 143 -41.08 -3.15 -0.48
C GLY A 143 -41.10 -3.72 0.93
N SER A 144 -42.08 -4.50 1.40
CA SER A 144 -42.04 -5.01 2.78
C SER A 144 -41.43 -6.41 2.87
N GLY A 145 -40.13 -6.47 3.21
CA GLY A 145 -39.48 -7.71 3.65
C GLY A 145 -38.51 -8.39 2.69
N GLN A 146 -38.09 -7.72 1.61
CA GLN A 146 -37.12 -8.27 0.67
C GLN A 146 -35.70 -7.89 1.07
N ILE A 147 -34.83 -8.90 1.24
CA ILE A 147 -33.39 -8.69 1.39
C ILE A 147 -32.83 -8.33 0.01
N ASN A 148 -32.28 -7.13 -0.11
CA ASN A 148 -31.54 -6.67 -1.28
C ASN A 148 -30.05 -6.89 -1.04
N VAL A 149 -29.33 -7.23 -2.10
CA VAL A 149 -27.89 -7.45 -2.09
C VAL A 149 -27.22 -6.32 -2.85
N TYR A 150 -26.17 -5.78 -2.28
CA TYR A 150 -25.36 -4.73 -2.86
C TYR A 150 -23.91 -5.18 -2.90
N ARG A 151 -23.20 -4.79 -3.97
CA ARG A 151 -21.76 -4.92 -4.09
C ARG A 151 -21.15 -3.52 -4.07
N ILE A 152 -20.53 -3.18 -2.96
CA ILE A 152 -19.93 -1.86 -2.74
C ILE A 152 -18.44 -1.98 -3.02
N SER A 153 -17.91 -1.10 -3.86
CA SER A 153 -16.48 -1.05 -4.19
C SER A 153 -15.93 0.32 -3.83
N GLY A 154 -14.89 0.34 -3.01
CA GLY A 154 -14.10 1.55 -2.71
C GLY A 154 -12.75 1.50 -3.41
N ARG A 155 -12.25 2.65 -3.85
CA ARG A 155 -10.97 2.82 -4.53
C ARG A 155 -10.17 3.95 -3.92
N SER A 156 -8.87 3.73 -3.78
CA SER A 156 -7.88 4.77 -3.47
C SER A 156 -6.71 4.66 -4.44
N ASP A 157 -6.33 5.78 -5.04
CA ASP A 157 -5.32 5.88 -6.10
C ASP A 157 -4.16 6.83 -5.75
N GLN A 158 -3.84 6.92 -4.46
CA GLN A 158 -2.91 7.91 -3.94
C GLN A 158 -1.45 7.46 -4.12
N LYS A 159 -0.53 8.44 -4.26
CA LYS A 159 0.93 8.20 -4.34
C LYS A 159 1.36 7.15 -5.37
N ASN A 160 0.78 7.17 -6.57
CA ASN A 160 1.06 6.25 -7.69
C ASN A 160 0.74 4.76 -7.40
N GLY A 161 0.00 4.46 -6.34
CA GLY A 161 -0.54 3.13 -6.07
C GLY A 161 -2.05 3.13 -6.24
N GLU A 162 -2.63 1.98 -6.57
CA GLU A 162 -4.08 1.79 -6.64
C GLU A 162 -4.48 0.58 -5.80
N SER A 163 -5.52 0.77 -4.99
CA SER A 163 -6.17 -0.31 -4.26
C SER A 163 -7.67 -0.20 -4.45
N ILE A 164 -8.30 -1.34 -4.73
CA ILE A 164 -9.75 -1.46 -4.85
C ILE A 164 -10.20 -2.54 -3.88
N VAL A 165 -11.19 -2.23 -3.05
CA VAL A 165 -11.80 -3.15 -2.09
C VAL A 165 -13.28 -3.28 -2.40
N THR A 166 -13.74 -4.52 -2.52
CA THR A 166 -15.15 -4.81 -2.77
C THR A 166 -15.75 -5.60 -1.62
N ILE A 167 -16.87 -5.13 -1.09
CA ILE A 167 -17.63 -5.75 -0.01
C ILE A 167 -19.06 -6.06 -0.48
N GLY A 168 -19.60 -7.18 -0.02
CA GLY A 168 -21.00 -7.54 -0.22
C GLY A 168 -21.83 -7.09 0.98
N PHE A 169 -22.91 -6.36 0.74
CA PHE A 169 -23.83 -5.89 1.78
C PHE A 169 -25.25 -6.38 1.52
N LYS A 170 -25.94 -6.81 2.57
CA LYS A 170 -27.33 -7.27 2.48
C LYS A 170 -28.18 -6.41 3.39
N LYS A 171 -29.24 -5.84 2.84
CA LYS A 171 -30.15 -4.98 3.59
C LYS A 171 -31.60 -5.35 3.35
N LYS A 172 -32.36 -5.38 4.43
CA LYS A 172 -33.81 -5.45 4.41
C LYS A 172 -34.34 -4.01 4.51
N TYR A 173 -35.29 -3.68 3.64
CA TYR A 173 -36.11 -2.47 3.75
C TYR A 173 -37.50 -2.84 4.27
#